data_AF-A0A7X0WGZ4-F1
#
_entry.id   AF-A0A7X0WGZ4-F1
#
_cell.length_a   1.000
_cell.length_b   1.000
_cell.length_c   1.000
_cell.angle_alpha   90.00
_cell.angle_beta   90.00
_cell.angle_gamma   90.00
#
_symmetry.space_group_name_H-M   'P 1'
#
loop_
_entity.id
_entity.type
_entity.pdbx_description
1 polymer ?
#
loop_
_entity_poly.entity_id
_entity_poly.type
_entity_poly.pdbx_seq_one_letter_code
_entity_poly.pdbx_strand_id
1 'polypeptide(L)' 'MAKQKIRIRLKAYDHRILDQSAEKIVETAKRSGASVSGPIPLPTEKSIYTVLRAVHKYK' A
#
# COMPACT_ATOMS: atom_id res chain seq x y z
N MET A 1 27.85 8.61 12.75
CA MET A 1 26.53 9.28 12.86
C MET A 1 25.45 8.26 12.54
N ALA A 2 24.44 8.11 13.39
CA ALA A 2 23.37 7.12 13.19
C ALA A 2 22.62 7.44 11.89
N LYS A 3 22.70 6.56 10.88
CA LYS A 3 21.90 6.67 9.66
C LYS A 3 20.43 6.60 10.06
N GLN A 4 19.73 7.73 10.04
CA GLN A 4 18.28 7.75 10.22
C GLN A 4 17.66 7.00 9.04
N LYS A 5 17.09 5.82 9.31
CA LYS A 5 16.49 4.95 8.31
C LYS A 5 14.97 4.99 8.47
N ILE A 6 14.30 5.74 7.60
CA ILE A 6 12.84 5.82 7.55
C ILE A 6 12.32 4.63 6.73
N ARG A 7 11.30 3.92 7.23
CA ARG A 7 10.61 2.84 6.51
C ARG A 7 9.15 3.21 6.35
N ILE A 8 8.68 3.31 5.12
CA ILE A 8 7.30 3.68 4.79
C ILE A 8 6.57 2.42 4.32
N ARG A 9 5.41 2.11 4.89
CA ARG A 9 4.50 1.05 4.39
C ARG A 9 3.24 1.73 3.88
N LEU A 10 2.95 1.56 2.60
CA LEU A 10 1.73 2.04 1.98
C LEU A 10 0.73 0.89 1.91
N LYS A 11 -0.52 1.14 2.34
CA LYS A 11 -1.64 0.20 2.21
C LYS A 11 -2.82 0.97 1.63
N ALA A 12 -3.43 0.45 0.58
CA ALA A 12 -4.64 0.99 -0.03
C ALA A 12 -5.48 -0.16 -0.59
N TYR A 13 -6.78 0.08 -0.75
CA TYR A 13 -7.69 -0.85 -1.40
C TYR A 13 -7.67 -0.71 -2.93
N ASP A 14 -7.37 0.49 -3.44
CA ASP A 14 -7.21 0.77 -4.86
C ASP A 14 -5.72 0.87 -5.22
N HIS A 15 -5.29 0.07 -6.20
CA HIS A 15 -3.93 0.06 -6.70
C HIS A 15 -3.54 1.37 -7.41
N ARG A 16 -4.47 2.02 -8.11
CA ARG A 16 -4.17 3.22 -8.90
C ARG A 16 -3.66 4.38 -8.04
N ILE A 17 -4.33 4.59 -6.90
CA ILE A 17 -3.98 5.64 -5.94
C ILE A 17 -2.66 5.29 -5.24
N LEU A 18 -2.45 4.00 -4.97
CA LEU A 18 -1.23 3.49 -4.34
C LEU A 18 -0.01 3.76 -5.22
N ASP A 19 -0.11 3.40 -6.50
CA ASP A 19 0.97 3.54 -7.48
C ASP A 19 1.31 5.02 -7.71
N GLN A 20 0.29 5.87 -7.90
CA GLN A 20 0.49 7.33 -8.04
C GLN A 20 1.17 7.94 -6.81
N SER A 21 0.77 7.51 -5.61
CA SER A 21 1.35 8.00 -4.36
C SER A 21 2.79 7.52 -4.19
N ALA A 22 3.06 6.26 -4.53
CA ALA A 22 4.41 5.68 -4.47
C ALA A 22 5.37 6.41 -5.42
N GLU A 23 4.95 6.67 -6.66
CA GLU A 23 5.74 7.44 -7.64
C GLU A 23 6.07 8.85 -7.13
N LYS A 24 5.07 9.56 -6.61
CA LYS A 24 5.25 10.93 -6.08
C LYS A 24 6.22 10.97 -4.90
N ILE A 25 6.14 10.00 -3.99
CA ILE A 25 7.06 9.88 -2.84
C ILE A 25 8.48 9.59 -3.33
N VAL A 26 8.65 8.68 -4.29
CA VAL A 26 9.96 8.34 -4.86
C VAL A 26 10.58 9.54 -5.57
N GLU A 27 9.80 10.29 -6.36
CA GLU A 27 10.29 11.50 -7.04
C GLU A 27 10.73 12.57 -6.04
N THR A 28 9.93 12.80 -4.99
CA THR A 28 10.22 13.77 -3.94
C THR A 28 11.48 13.39 -3.16
N ALA A 29 11.64 12.11 -2.81
CA ALA A 29 12.80 11.61 -2.08
C ALA A 29 14.09 11.64 -2.91
N LYS A 30 13.99 11.39 -4.23
CA LYS A 30 15.12 11.58 -5.16
C LYS A 30 15.50 13.06 -5.24
N ARG A 31 14.53 13.96 -5.32
CA ARG A 31 14.77 15.42 -5.38
C ARG A 31 15.43 15.96 -4.11
N SER A 32 15.12 15.39 -2.94
CA SER A 32 15.77 15.75 -1.68
C SER A 32 17.14 15.10 -1.46
N GLY A 33 17.63 14.29 -2.40
CA GLY A 33 18.95 13.64 -2.33
C GLY A 33 19.01 12.42 -1.40
N ALA A 34 17.86 11.88 -0.99
CA ALA A 34 17.82 10.68 -0.15
C ALA A 34 18.03 9.40 -0.97
N SER A 35 18.74 8.42 -0.41
CA SER A 35 18.88 7.09 -1.02
C SER A 35 17.59 6.30 -0.84
N VAL A 36 16.93 5.96 -1.95
CA VAL A 36 15.63 5.27 -1.95
C VAL A 36 15.82 3.81 -2.35
N SER A 37 15.40 2.89 -1.48
CA SER A 37 15.05 1.53 -1.90
C SER A 37 13.66 1.62 -2.52
N GLY A 38 13.53 1.34 -3.82
CA GLY A 38 12.29 1.56 -4.58
C GLY A 38 11.05 0.87 -3.99
N PRO A 39 9.86 1.07 -4.58
CA PRO A 39 8.65 0.44 -4.09
C PRO A 39 8.78 -1.08 -4.20
N ILE A 40 8.82 -1.76 -3.05
CA ILE A 40 8.86 -3.22 -2.97
C ILE A 40 7.40 -3.69 -2.79
N PRO A 41 6.79 -4.34 -3.79
CA PRO A 41 5.45 -4.86 -3.65
C PRO A 41 5.45 -5.99 -2.63
N LEU A 42 4.56 -5.87 -1.66
CA LEU A 42 4.29 -6.95 -0.69
C LEU A 42 3.06 -7.74 -1.15
N PRO A 43 2.94 -9.02 -0.76
CA PRO A 43 1.74 -9.80 -1.03
C PRO A 43 0.47 -9.08 -0.55
N THR A 44 -0.60 -9.15 -1.35
CA THR A 44 -1.89 -8.55 -1.01
C THR A 44 -2.62 -9.39 0.02
N GLU A 45 -2.97 -8.78 1.16
CA GLU A 45 -3.79 -9.42 2.18
C GLU A 45 -5.25 -9.46 1.68
N LYS A 46 -5.82 -10.66 1.51
CA LYS A 46 -7.20 -10.84 1.07
C LYS A 46 -8.03 -11.47 2.18
N SER A 47 -8.97 -10.70 2.71
CA SER A 47 -9.95 -11.20 3.68
C SER A 47 -11.25 -11.55 2.97
N ILE A 48 -11.66 -12.81 3.04
CA ILE A 48 -12.91 -13.31 2.45
C ILE A 48 -13.90 -13.51 3.59
N TYR A 49 -15.05 -12.83 3.52
CA TYR A 49 -16.13 -12.95 4.49
C TYR A 49 -17.37 -13.50 3.81
N THR A 50 -17.99 -14.49 4.44
CA THR A 50 -19.27 -15.05 3.99
C THR A 50 -20.38 -14.43 4.82
N VAL A 51 -21.36 -13.80 4.16
CA VAL A 51 -22.56 -13.26 4.79
C VAL A 51 -23.78 -14.08 4.38
N LEU A 52 -24.75 -14.20 5.30
CA LEU A 52 -26.06 -14.77 4.97
C LEU A 52 -26.71 -13.90 3.89
N ARG A 53 -27.17 -14.51 2.80
CA ARG A 53 -27.76 -13.79 1.68
C ARG A 53 -29.18 -13.28 1.97
N ALA A 54 -29.90 -13.94 2.88
CA ALA A 54 -31.21 -13.51 3.37
C ALA A 54 -31.39 -13.94 4.83
N VAL A 55 -32.20 -13.19 5.59
CA VAL A 55 -32.47 -13.46 7.01
C VAL A 55 -33.50 -14.57 7.24
N HIS A 56 -34.46 -14.77 6.31
CA HIS A 56 -35.61 -15.64 6.56
C HIS A 56 -35.89 -16.68 5.45
N LYS A 57 -35.69 -16.36 4.17
CA LYS A 57 -35.79 -17.36 3.10
C LYS A 57 -34.89 -17.01 1.92
N TYR A 58 -34.07 -17.97 1.50
CA TYR A 58 -33.28 -17.91 0.27
C TYR A 58 -33.63 -19.13 -0.58
N LYS A 59 -34.32 -18.90 -1.71
CA LYS A 59 -34.95 -19.86 -2.64
C LYS A 59 -35.38 -21.21 -2.04
#